data_AF-A0AAV3SA49-F1
#
_entry.id   AF-A0AAV3SA49-F1
#
_cell.length_a   1.000
_cell.length_b   1.000
_cell.length_c   1.000
_cell.angle_alpha   90.00
_cell.angle_beta   90.00
_cell.angle_gamma   90.00
#
_symmetry.space_group_name_H-M   'P 1'
#
loop_
_entity.id
_entity.type
_entity.pdbx_description
1 polymer ?
#
loop_
_entity_poly.entity_id
_entity_poly.type
_entity_poly.pdbx_seq_one_letter_code
_entity_poly.pdbx_strand_id
1 'polypeptide(L)'
;MSDGSVDSNWWLLVLAMPLVTLAEVCLGFLLVGFVHTSTGASGLVTLLIPAAPFLAIALLVRLLLPLALYKDARAIRDADVEWEPDPVNWGFLGLGLIVVPILDSLLAVVYLTLRSRALAA
;
A
#
# COMPACT_ATOMS: atom_id res chain seq x y z
N MET A 1 -14.88 -12.38 27.31
CA MET A 1 -14.50 -11.25 26.46
C MET A 1 -14.33 -11.82 25.06
N SER A 2 -15.32 -11.65 24.19
CA SER A 2 -15.04 -11.69 22.76
C SER A 2 -14.20 -10.46 22.52
N ASP A 3 -12.90 -10.64 22.26
CA ASP A 3 -12.08 -9.52 21.81
C ASP A 3 -12.84 -8.88 20.65
N GLY A 4 -13.10 -7.57 20.70
CA GLY A 4 -13.71 -6.80 19.61
C GLY A 4 -12.79 -6.70 18.40
N SER A 5 -12.07 -7.78 18.09
CA SER A 5 -11.13 -7.87 16.99
C SER A 5 -11.90 -7.90 15.68
N VAL A 6 -11.72 -6.88 14.86
CA VAL A 6 -12.19 -6.88 13.48
C VAL A 6 -11.51 -8.03 12.75
N ASP A 7 -12.27 -9.07 12.40
CA ASP A 7 -11.77 -10.24 11.66
C ASP A 7 -11.58 -9.91 10.17
N SER A 8 -10.53 -9.14 9.89
CA SER A 8 -10.10 -8.79 8.54
C SER A 8 -8.59 -8.86 8.49
N ASN A 9 -8.05 -9.56 7.48
CA ASN A 9 -6.62 -9.53 7.14
C ASN A 9 -6.32 -8.51 6.02
N TRP A 10 -7.33 -7.78 5.53
CA TRP A 10 -7.16 -6.82 4.43
C TRP A 10 -6.29 -5.62 4.81
N TRP A 11 -6.27 -5.24 6.09
CA TRP A 11 -5.34 -4.22 6.59
C TRP A 11 -3.86 -4.56 6.33
N LEU A 12 -3.48 -5.84 6.19
CA LEU A 12 -2.12 -6.24 5.83
C LEU A 12 -1.75 -5.80 4.41
N LEU A 13 -2.71 -5.87 3.47
CA LEU A 13 -2.51 -5.35 2.12
C LEU A 13 -2.45 -3.81 2.11
N VAL A 14 -3.23 -3.15 2.98
CA VAL A 14 -3.11 -1.69 3.16
C VAL A 14 -1.74 -1.33 3.73
N LEU A 15 -1.22 -2.10 4.70
CA LEU A 15 0.12 -1.95 5.25
C LEU A 15 1.23 -2.25 4.23
N ALA A 16 1.00 -3.18 3.31
CA ALA A 16 1.96 -3.50 2.26
C ALA A 16 2.26 -2.30 1.36
N MET A 17 1.30 -1.40 1.15
CA MET A 17 1.44 -0.24 0.27
C MET A 17 2.62 0.69 0.62
N PRO A 18 2.71 1.28 1.84
CA PRO A 18 3.85 2.11 2.21
C PRO A 18 5.17 1.33 2.24
N LEU A 19 5.15 0.04 2.59
CA LEU A 19 6.34 -0.82 2.58
C LEU A 19 6.88 -1.06 1.17
N VAL A 20 5.99 -1.30 0.21
CA VAL A 20 6.33 -1.43 -1.21
C VAL A 20 6.92 -0.13 -1.72
N THR A 21 6.31 1.01 -1.46
CA THR A 21 6.84 2.31 -1.92
C THR A 21 8.23 2.59 -1.33
N LEU A 22 8.45 2.27 -0.06
CA LEU A 22 9.78 2.37 0.55
C LEU A 22 10.79 1.43 -0.13
N ALA A 23 10.38 0.18 -0.40
CA ALA A 23 11.21 -0.78 -1.10
C ALA A 23 11.54 -0.33 -2.53
N GLU A 24 10.57 0.24 -3.28
CA GLU A 24 10.78 0.80 -4.62
C GLU A 24 11.82 1.93 -4.60
N VAL A 25 11.74 2.86 -3.63
CA VAL A 25 12.69 3.96 -3.50
C VAL A 25 14.09 3.45 -3.18
N CYS A 26 14.22 2.58 -2.17
CA CYS A 26 15.49 1.99 -1.77
C CYS A 26 16.11 1.18 -2.92
N LEU A 27 15.32 0.32 -3.54
CA LEU A 27 15.77 -0.52 -4.64
C LEU A 27 16.14 0.30 -5.87
N GLY A 28 15.35 1.32 -6.21
CA GLY A 28 15.65 2.22 -7.32
C GLY A 28 17.01 2.88 -7.16
N PHE A 29 17.30 3.40 -5.95
CA PHE A 29 18.60 3.98 -5.65
C PHE A 29 19.74 2.95 -5.78
N LEU A 30 19.60 1.77 -5.19
CA LEU A 30 20.62 0.72 -5.20
C LEU A 30 20.85 0.15 -6.61
N LEU A 31 19.78 -0.10 -7.38
CA LEU A 31 19.86 -0.64 -8.73
C LEU A 31 20.55 0.33 -9.68
N VAL A 32 20.29 1.63 -9.56
CA VAL A 32 20.99 2.65 -10.38
C VAL A 32 22.50 2.57 -10.15
N GLY A 33 22.94 2.56 -8.88
CA GLY A 33 24.37 2.45 -8.56
C GLY A 33 24.98 1.12 -9.02
N PHE A 34 24.27 0.02 -8.81
CA PHE A 34 24.72 -1.32 -9.20
C PHE A 34 24.88 -1.46 -10.72
N VAL A 35 23.87 -1.05 -11.49
CA VAL A 35 23.89 -1.16 -12.96
C VAL A 35 24.98 -0.26 -13.54
N HIS A 36 25.10 0.98 -13.03
CA HIS A 36 26.14 1.90 -13.50
C HIS A 36 27.55 1.36 -13.27
N THR A 37 27.81 0.81 -12.09
CA THR A 37 29.14 0.24 -11.74
C THR A 37 29.44 -1.07 -12.47
N SER A 38 28.42 -1.91 -12.71
CA SER A 38 28.61 -3.23 -13.33
C SER A 38 28.71 -3.17 -14.86
N THR A 39 28.01 -2.23 -15.50
CA THR A 39 27.89 -2.19 -16.97
C THR A 39 28.46 -0.94 -17.62
N GLY A 40 28.76 0.10 -16.83
CA GLY A 40 29.06 1.44 -17.34
C GLY A 40 27.85 2.13 -18.00
N ALA A 41 26.72 1.45 -18.12
CA ALA A 41 25.50 1.97 -18.74
C ALA A 41 24.56 2.58 -17.70
N SER A 42 23.80 3.58 -18.13
CA SER A 42 22.76 4.26 -17.35
C SER A 42 21.41 4.27 -18.08
N GLY A 43 21.24 3.36 -19.04
CA GLY A 43 20.03 3.28 -19.85
C GLY A 43 18.81 2.82 -19.05
N LEU A 44 17.64 3.36 -19.39
CA LEU A 44 16.36 2.94 -18.80
C LEU A 44 16.09 1.44 -19.00
N VAL A 45 16.36 0.92 -20.19
CA VAL A 45 16.14 -0.51 -20.50
C VAL A 45 17.02 -1.41 -19.63
N THR A 46 18.29 -1.03 -19.44
CA THR A 46 19.24 -1.78 -18.58
C THR A 46 18.85 -1.76 -17.10
N LEU A 47 18.12 -0.73 -16.65
CA LEU A 47 17.58 -0.64 -15.29
C LEU A 47 16.24 -1.39 -15.15
N LEU A 48 15.40 -1.35 -16.18
CA LEU A 48 14.07 -1.97 -16.16
C LEU A 48 14.12 -3.49 -16.06
N ILE A 49 15.08 -4.14 -16.74
CA ILE A 49 15.20 -5.61 -16.71
C ILE A 49 15.36 -6.14 -15.28
N PRO A 50 16.34 -5.67 -14.47
CA PRO A 50 16.46 -6.13 -13.08
C PRO A 50 15.37 -5.57 -12.16
N ALA A 51 14.76 -4.42 -12.47
CA ALA A 51 13.67 -3.84 -11.67
C ALA A 51 12.30 -4.51 -11.91
N ALA A 52 12.10 -5.16 -13.06
CA ALA A 52 10.83 -5.71 -13.51
C ALA A 52 10.06 -6.55 -12.47
N PRO A 53 10.66 -7.53 -11.76
CA PRO A 53 9.91 -8.34 -10.79
C PRO A 53 9.39 -7.49 -9.62
N PHE A 54 10.14 -6.48 -9.19
CA PHE A 54 9.75 -5.60 -8.09
C PHE A 54 8.63 -4.65 -8.51
N LEU A 55 8.73 -4.09 -9.72
CA LEU A 55 7.67 -3.27 -10.31
C LEU A 55 6.37 -4.06 -10.51
N ALA A 56 6.46 -5.34 -10.87
CA ALA A 56 5.30 -6.21 -10.98
C ALA A 56 4.62 -6.43 -9.63
N ILE A 57 5.38 -6.69 -8.56
CA ILE A 57 4.84 -6.83 -7.20
C ILE A 57 4.20 -5.52 -6.75
N ALA A 58 4.88 -4.39 -6.98
CA ALA A 58 4.37 -3.08 -6.59
C ALA A 58 3.06 -2.74 -7.30
N LEU A 59 2.98 -3.03 -8.60
CA LEU A 59 1.77 -2.87 -9.38
C LEU A 59 0.63 -3.75 -8.83
N LEU A 60 0.90 -5.01 -8.50
CA LEU A 60 -0.11 -5.90 -7.92
C LEU A 60 -0.64 -5.36 -6.59
N VAL A 61 0.22 -4.91 -5.69
CA VAL A 61 -0.19 -4.32 -4.40
C VAL A 61 -1.03 -3.07 -4.62
N ARG A 62 -0.62 -2.19 -5.55
CA ARG A 62 -1.39 -1.00 -5.94
C ARG A 62 -2.77 -1.33 -6.46
N LEU A 63 -2.87 -2.31 -7.36
CA LEU A 63 -4.15 -2.71 -7.95
C LEU A 63 -5.09 -3.34 -6.91
N LEU A 64 -4.54 -3.96 -5.88
CA LEU A 64 -5.32 -4.54 -4.77
C LEU A 64 -5.66 -3.54 -3.67
N LEU A 65 -4.98 -2.40 -3.58
CA LEU A 65 -5.22 -1.38 -2.55
C LEU A 65 -6.68 -0.90 -2.48
N PRO A 66 -7.37 -0.57 -3.59
CA PRO A 66 -8.77 -0.12 -3.53
C PRO A 66 -9.68 -1.19 -2.92
N LEU A 67 -9.45 -2.45 -3.30
CA LEU A 67 -10.21 -3.59 -2.78
C LEU A 67 -9.91 -3.82 -1.30
N ALA A 68 -8.65 -3.73 -0.90
CA ALA A 68 -8.22 -3.86 0.49
C ALA A 68 -8.85 -2.79 1.38
N LEU A 69 -8.82 -1.53 0.95
CA LEU A 69 -9.45 -0.41 1.65
C LEU A 69 -10.96 -0.60 1.78
N TYR A 70 -11.65 -0.99 0.70
CA TYR A 70 -13.08 -1.26 0.75
C TYR A 70 -13.42 -2.41 1.71
N LYS A 71 -12.71 -3.53 1.61
CA LYS A 71 -12.99 -4.72 2.43
C LYS A 71 -12.69 -4.49 3.90
N ASP A 72 -11.57 -3.84 4.22
CA ASP A 72 -11.20 -3.55 5.61
C ASP A 72 -12.13 -2.49 6.20
N ALA A 73 -12.46 -1.41 5.46
CA ALA A 73 -13.38 -0.39 5.94
C ALA A 73 -14.79 -0.96 6.18
N ARG A 74 -15.26 -1.87 5.34
CA ARG A 74 -16.53 -2.56 5.57
C ARG A 74 -16.48 -3.40 6.84
N ALA A 75 -15.40 -4.15 7.07
CA ALA A 75 -15.26 -4.95 8.27
C ALA A 75 -15.22 -4.10 9.55
N ILE A 76 -14.56 -2.93 9.50
CA ILE A 76 -14.54 -1.97 10.63
C ILE A 76 -15.93 -1.38 10.87
N ARG A 77 -16.62 -0.95 9.82
CA ARG A 77 -17.97 -0.38 9.93
C ARG A 77 -18.99 -1.39 10.47
N ASP A 78 -18.82 -2.66 10.12
CA ASP A 78 -19.68 -3.74 10.59
C ASP A 78 -19.30 -4.17 12.04
N ALA A 79 -18.22 -3.61 12.61
CA ALA A 79 -17.81 -3.82 14.00
C ALA A 79 -18.33 -2.71 14.94
N ASP A 80 -18.49 -3.04 16.22
CA ASP A 80 -18.97 -2.10 17.25
C ASP A 80 -17.83 -1.21 17.76
N VAL A 81 -17.37 -0.28 16.89
CA VAL A 81 -16.29 0.67 17.18
C VAL A 81 -16.75 2.10 16.86
N GLU A 82 -16.14 3.09 17.52
CA GLU A 82 -16.56 4.51 17.41
C GLU A 82 -16.38 5.08 15.99
N TRP A 83 -15.39 4.59 15.25
CA TRP A 83 -15.13 5.06 13.88
C TRP A 83 -15.95 4.27 12.86
N GLU A 84 -16.87 4.96 12.17
CA GLU A 84 -17.72 4.38 11.12
C GLU A 84 -17.23 4.80 9.71
N PRO A 85 -16.22 4.13 9.12
CA PRO A 85 -15.73 4.48 7.79
C PRO A 85 -16.75 4.14 6.69
N ASP A 86 -16.89 5.02 5.70
CA ASP A 86 -17.61 4.71 4.45
C ASP A 86 -16.71 3.85 3.53
N PRO A 87 -17.02 2.57 3.30
CA PRO A 87 -16.17 1.68 2.50
C PRO A 87 -16.04 2.12 1.04
N VAL A 88 -17.08 2.73 0.48
CA VAL A 88 -17.11 3.15 -0.91
C VAL A 88 -16.15 4.32 -1.14
N ASN A 89 -16.16 5.31 -0.23
CA ASN A 89 -15.24 6.44 -0.31
C ASN A 89 -13.78 5.99 -0.18
N TRP A 90 -13.46 5.10 0.74
CA TRP A 90 -12.09 4.58 0.90
C TRP A 90 -11.62 3.78 -0.31
N GLY A 91 -12.49 2.95 -0.90
CA GLY A 91 -12.19 2.25 -2.15
C GLY A 91 -11.93 3.21 -3.32
N PHE A 92 -12.76 4.24 -3.49
CA PHE A 92 -12.58 5.23 -4.55
C PHE A 92 -11.33 6.11 -4.36
N LEU A 93 -11.00 6.49 -3.12
CA LEU A 93 -9.75 7.19 -2.83
C LEU A 93 -8.53 6.33 -3.18
N GLY A 94 -8.55 5.04 -2.83
CA GLY A 94 -7.50 4.10 -3.23
C GLY A 94 -7.35 4.00 -4.75
N LEU A 95 -8.48 3.94 -5.47
CA LEU A 95 -8.48 3.87 -6.93
C LEU A 95 -7.98 5.17 -7.57
N GLY A 96 -8.40 6.32 -7.05
CA GLY A 96 -8.01 7.63 -7.58
C GLY A 96 -6.54 7.98 -7.37
N LEU A 97 -5.93 7.47 -6.30
CA LEU A 97 -4.55 7.79 -5.93
C LEU A 97 -3.51 6.77 -6.43
N ILE A 98 -3.93 5.65 -7.03
CA ILE A 98 -3.05 4.55 -7.50
C ILE A 98 -1.95 5.02 -8.48
N VAL A 99 -2.18 6.13 -9.19
CA VAL A 99 -1.24 6.66 -10.20
C VAL A 99 -0.12 7.51 -9.59
N VAL A 100 -0.22 7.87 -8.31
CA VAL A 100 0.80 8.66 -7.61
C VAL A 100 1.30 7.88 -6.40
N PRO A 101 2.46 7.20 -6.52
CA PRO A 101 2.95 6.30 -5.49
C PRO A 101 3.10 6.87 -4.08
N ILE A 102 3.37 8.16 -3.99
CA ILE A 102 3.49 8.83 -2.69
C ILE A 102 2.10 9.02 -2.07
N LEU A 103 1.09 9.35 -2.87
CA LEU A 103 -0.25 9.66 -2.38
C LEU A 103 -1.01 8.41 -1.94
N ASP A 104 -0.92 7.29 -2.66
CA ASP A 104 -1.55 6.05 -2.21
C ASP A 104 -0.97 5.52 -0.89
N SER A 105 0.32 5.75 -0.67
CA SER A 105 1.03 5.33 0.52
C SER A 105 0.70 6.23 1.70
N LEU A 106 0.58 7.54 1.46
CA LEU A 106 0.04 8.47 2.46
C LEU A 106 -1.40 8.13 2.81
N LEU A 107 -2.26 7.82 1.83
CA LEU A 107 -3.63 7.37 2.08
C LEU A 107 -3.66 6.13 2.96
N ALA A 108 -2.83 5.13 2.65
CA ALA A 108 -2.72 3.90 3.43
C ALA A 108 -2.27 4.17 4.88
N VAL A 109 -1.28 5.04 5.08
CA VAL A 109 -0.81 5.43 6.43
C VAL A 109 -1.89 6.18 7.21
N VAL A 110 -2.61 7.11 6.56
CA VAL A 110 -3.73 7.82 7.18
C VAL A 110 -4.82 6.84 7.58
N TYR A 111 -5.21 5.94 6.69
CA TYR A 111 -6.20 4.89 6.96
C TYR A 111 -5.81 4.04 8.16
N LEU A 112 -4.58 3.51 8.19
CA LEU A 112 -4.07 2.67 9.27
C LEU A 112 -3.99 3.41 10.60
N THR A 113 -3.72 4.71 10.58
CA THR A 113 -3.71 5.56 11.78
C THR A 113 -5.12 5.77 12.33
N LEU A 114 -6.12 5.95 11.46
CA LEU A 114 -7.52 6.05 11.89
C LEU A 114 -8.03 4.70 12.43
N ARG A 115 -7.72 3.61 11.71
CA ARG A 115 -8.02 2.24 12.15
C ARG A 115 -7.41 1.92 13.51
N SER A 116 -6.13 2.24 13.73
CA SER A 116 -5.47 1.92 15.01
C SER A 116 -6.04 2.71 16.18
N ARG A 117 -6.42 3.98 15.96
CA ARG A 117 -7.10 4.81 16.97
C ARG A 117 -8.47 4.25 17.32
N ALA A 118 -9.25 3.84 16.31
CA ALA A 118 -10.59 3.29 16.50
C ALA A 118 -10.59 1.99 17.31
N LEU A 119 -9.56 1.16 17.14
CA LEU A 119 -9.43 -0.12 17.85
C LEU A 119 -8.78 -0.02 19.24
N ALA A 120 -8.23 1.16 19.57
CA ALA A 120 -7.58 1.41 20.85
C ALA A 120 -8.48 2.14 21.87
N ALA A 121 -9.64 2.63 21.41
CA ALA A 121 -10.69 3.24 22.23
C ALA A 121 -11.59 2.16 22.84
#